data_AF-A0A523LMW8-F1
#
_entry.id   AF-A0A523LMW8-F1
#
_cell.length_a   1.000
_cell.length_b   1.000
_cell.length_c   1.000
_cell.angle_alpha   90.00
_cell.angle_beta   90.00
_cell.angle_gamma   90.00
#
_symmetry.space_group_name_H-M   'P 1'
#
loop_
_entity.id
_entity.type
_entity.pdbx_description
1 polymer ?
#
loop_
_entity_poly.entity_id
_entity_poly.type
_entity_poly.pdbx_seq_one_letter_code
_entity_poly.pdbx_strand_id
1 'polypeptide(L)'
;MVSPEIAAVAFAYVLVLLVLVRYNFVRTVDENAFRRRTLIYGAGERAASISDLRRQADRRGFRIVGKVAPPGDTIIGDKTTMTTNGKSVTDFALETHADEIVVAMDDRRGNLPVRDLLDVRVRGINVIDLMEFLERETGKIRVDLVNPGWLIFSSGFRTSRFRRFNKMLVDVLVSATLLLVSWPIILIIAAAIKIEDGIHAPIFYRQCRVGRSDKPFSMIKFRSMSQQAESDGHAVWAAKDDDRIR
;
A
#
# COMPACT_ATOMS: atom_id res chain seq x y z
N MET A 1 42.58 -15.68 -1.34
CA MET A 1 41.55 -16.65 -1.75
C MET A 1 41.05 -17.29 -0.46
N VAL A 2 39.84 -16.97 0.01
CA VAL A 2 39.32 -17.55 1.27
C VAL A 2 39.04 -19.03 1.01
N SER A 3 39.55 -19.92 1.86
CA SER A 3 39.31 -21.36 1.72
C SER A 3 37.81 -21.67 1.80
N PRO A 4 37.28 -22.56 0.95
CA PRO A 4 35.84 -22.87 0.88
C PRO A 4 35.26 -23.31 2.23
N GLU A 5 36.08 -23.92 3.09
CA GLU A 5 35.70 -24.33 4.44
C GLU A 5 35.40 -23.14 5.35
N ILE A 6 36.20 -22.07 5.30
CA ILE A 6 35.98 -20.85 6.08
C ILE A 6 34.68 -20.16 5.62
N ALA A 7 34.42 -20.16 4.31
CA ALA A 7 33.20 -19.61 3.75
C ALA A 7 31.95 -20.39 4.20
N ALA A 8 32.02 -21.73 4.23
CA ALA A 8 30.93 -22.58 4.68
C ALA A 8 30.61 -22.38 6.18
N VAL A 9 31.65 -22.31 7.03
CA VAL A 9 31.49 -22.06 8.46
C VAL A 9 30.91 -20.67 8.72
N ALA A 10 31.39 -19.64 8.01
CA ALA A 10 30.86 -18.29 8.13
C ALA A 10 29.38 -18.22 7.73
N PHE A 11 28.99 -18.90 6.64
CA PHE A 11 27.59 -18.95 6.20
C PHE A 11 26.69 -19.65 7.21
N ALA A 12 27.13 -20.80 7.75
CA ALA A 12 26.38 -21.51 8.78
C ALA A 12 26.19 -20.66 10.04
N TYR A 13 27.25 -19.95 10.48
CA TYR A 13 27.19 -19.04 11.62
C TYR A 13 26.19 -17.89 11.38
N VAL A 14 26.23 -17.24 10.21
CA VAL A 14 25.29 -16.17 9.85
C VAL A 14 23.84 -16.69 9.82
N LEU A 15 23.61 -17.88 9.27
CA LEU A 15 22.29 -18.49 9.22
C LEU A 15 21.73 -18.74 10.63
N VAL A 16 22.53 -19.34 11.51
CA VAL A 16 22.16 -19.61 12.90
C VAL A 16 21.88 -18.30 13.64
N LEU A 17 22.73 -17.29 13.46
CA LEU A 17 22.56 -15.99 14.08
C LEU A 17 21.28 -15.30 13.60
N LEU A 18 20.97 -15.36 12.30
CA LEU A 18 19.75 -14.79 11.72
C LEU A 18 18.50 -15.49 12.25
N VAL A 19 18.51 -16.83 12.35
CA VAL A 19 17.41 -17.60 12.94
C VAL A 19 17.23 -17.25 14.42
N LEU A 20 18.31 -17.17 15.20
CA LEU A 20 18.25 -16.79 16.61
C LEU A 20 17.74 -15.35 16.80
N VAL A 21 18.23 -14.39 16.02
CA VAL A 21 17.75 -13.00 16.05
C VAL A 21 16.28 -12.95 15.68
N ARG A 22 15.85 -13.66 14.62
CA ARG A 22 14.45 -13.70 14.19
C ARG A 22 13.56 -14.36 15.24
N TYR A 23 14.00 -15.45 15.87
CA TYR A 23 13.28 -16.13 16.94
C TYR A 23 13.12 -15.22 18.17
N ASN A 24 14.21 -14.61 18.64
CA ASN A 24 14.17 -13.69 19.78
C ASN A 24 13.36 -12.43 19.45
N PHE A 25 13.46 -11.91 18.22
CA PHE A 25 12.64 -10.80 17.74
C PHE A 25 11.17 -11.18 17.79
N VAL A 26 10.74 -12.29 17.19
CA VAL A 26 9.33 -12.73 17.21
C VAL A 26 8.83 -13.04 18.62
N ARG A 27 9.69 -13.55 19.51
CA ARG A 27 9.32 -13.85 20.91
C ARG A 27 9.21 -12.59 21.79
N THR A 28 10.04 -11.59 21.52
CA THR A 28 10.10 -10.35 22.33
C THR A 28 9.18 -9.27 21.78
N VAL A 29 9.01 -9.23 20.46
CA VAL A 29 8.05 -8.39 19.77
C VAL A 29 6.68 -9.00 19.98
N ASP A 30 6.03 -8.53 21.03
CA ASP A 30 4.61 -8.77 21.26
C ASP A 30 3.84 -8.29 20.02
N GLU A 31 3.05 -9.19 19.41
CA GLU A 31 2.14 -8.82 18.31
C GLU A 31 1.20 -7.69 18.72
N ASN A 32 0.97 -7.49 20.02
CA ASN A 32 0.15 -6.41 20.55
C ASN A 32 0.85 -5.05 20.59
N ALA A 33 2.19 -5.00 20.65
CA ALA A 33 2.95 -3.74 20.68
C ALA A 33 2.82 -2.95 19.36
N PHE A 34 2.56 -3.64 18.25
CA PHE A 34 2.38 -3.04 16.93
C PHE A 34 0.91 -2.77 16.56
N ARG A 35 -0.05 -3.18 17.40
CA ARG A 35 -1.48 -2.94 17.16
C ARG A 35 -1.86 -1.55 17.65
N ARG A 36 -2.39 -0.73 16.75
CA ARG A 36 -2.93 0.58 17.11
C ARG A 36 -4.14 0.42 18.02
N ARG A 37 -4.19 1.16 19.11
CA ARG A 37 -5.35 1.20 20.00
C ARG A 37 -6.42 2.10 19.39
N THR A 38 -7.39 1.49 18.73
CA THR A 38 -8.41 2.20 17.95
C THR A 38 -9.69 2.35 18.75
N LEU A 39 -10.12 3.59 18.96
CA LEU A 39 -11.43 3.95 19.51
C LEU A 39 -12.39 4.20 18.35
N ILE A 40 -13.58 3.60 18.40
CA ILE A 40 -14.60 3.82 17.37
C ILE A 40 -15.58 4.87 17.90
N TYR A 41 -15.75 5.97 17.17
CA TYR A 41 -16.79 6.96 17.43
C TYR A 41 -17.96 6.71 16.46
N GLY A 42 -18.98 6.02 16.95
CA GLY A 42 -20.09 5.49 16.19
C GLY A 42 -20.61 4.19 16.85
N ALA A 43 -21.93 4.00 16.82
CA ALA A 43 -22.57 2.79 17.34
C ALA A 43 -23.59 2.16 16.38
N GLY A 44 -23.87 2.81 15.25
CA GLY A 44 -24.79 2.33 14.22
C GLY A 44 -24.23 1.31 13.24
N GLU A 45 -24.84 1.21 12.06
CA GLU A 45 -24.51 0.19 11.04
C GLU A 45 -23.07 0.35 10.53
N ARG A 46 -22.62 1.59 10.36
CA ARG A 46 -21.22 1.89 9.99
C ARG A 46 -20.22 1.36 11.00
N ALA A 47 -20.50 1.49 12.30
CA ALA A 47 -19.65 0.94 13.35
C ALA A 47 -19.74 -0.60 13.46
N ALA A 48 -20.92 -1.17 13.18
CA ALA A 48 -21.11 -2.61 13.10
C ALA A 48 -20.26 -3.24 11.98
N SER A 49 -20.12 -2.57 10.84
CA SER A 49 -19.30 -3.03 9.71
C SER A 49 -17.80 -3.22 10.05
N ILE A 50 -17.27 -2.47 11.03
CA ILE A 50 -15.90 -2.66 11.56
C ILE A 50 -15.82 -3.97 12.36
N SER A 51 -16.90 -4.33 13.05
CA SER A 51 -16.95 -5.54 13.89
C SER A 51 -17.05 -6.81 13.05
N ASP A 52 -17.68 -6.69 11.87
CA ASP A 52 -17.79 -7.72 10.84
C ASP A 52 -16.45 -8.08 10.18
N LEU A 53 -15.38 -7.29 10.43
CA LEU A 53 -13.99 -7.63 10.10
C LEU A 53 -13.48 -8.78 11.02
N ARG A 54 -14.16 -9.93 10.95
CA ARG A 54 -14.04 -11.09 11.84
C ARG A 54 -12.91 -12.05 11.48
N ARG A 55 -12.23 -11.89 10.34
CA ARG A 55 -11.08 -12.75 10.01
C ARG A 55 -9.86 -12.29 10.81
N GLN A 56 -9.23 -13.21 11.54
CA GLN A 56 -7.98 -12.96 12.29
C GLN A 56 -6.86 -12.35 11.43
N ALA A 57 -6.90 -12.53 10.10
CA ALA A 57 -5.99 -11.90 9.16
C ALA A 57 -6.13 -10.37 9.08
N ASP A 58 -7.35 -9.84 9.23
CA ASP A 58 -7.67 -8.41 9.05
C ASP A 58 -7.48 -7.58 10.34
N ARG A 59 -7.18 -8.23 11.48
CA ARG A 59 -7.00 -7.56 12.80
C ARG A 59 -5.54 -7.39 13.22
N ARG A 60 -4.58 -7.65 12.33
CA ARG A 60 -3.15 -7.59 12.68
C ARG A 60 -2.65 -6.18 12.96
N GLY A 61 -3.31 -5.15 12.41
CA GLY A 61 -2.89 -3.74 12.52
C GLY A 61 -3.50 -2.94 13.67
N PHE A 62 -4.63 -3.38 14.25
CA PHE A 62 -5.37 -2.60 15.24
C PHE A 62 -6.08 -3.45 16.29
N ARG A 63 -6.35 -2.83 17.44
CA ARG A 63 -7.16 -3.38 18.53
C ARG A 63 -8.21 -2.36 18.92
N ILE A 64 -9.48 -2.76 18.85
CA ILE A 64 -10.60 -1.93 19.29
C ILE A 64 -10.54 -1.83 20.82
N VAL A 65 -10.32 -0.62 21.35
CA VAL A 65 -10.26 -0.37 22.80
C VAL A 65 -11.61 0.07 23.39
N GLY A 66 -12.52 0.54 22.54
CA GLY A 66 -13.87 0.93 22.92
C GLY A 66 -14.70 1.39 21.72
N LYS A 67 -16.01 1.51 21.94
CA LYS A 67 -16.94 2.17 21.02
C LYS A 67 -17.68 3.26 21.78
N VAL A 68 -17.85 4.43 21.18
CA VAL A 68 -18.56 5.57 21.76
C VAL A 68 -19.76 5.87 20.87
N ALA A 69 -20.97 5.81 21.44
CA ALA A 69 -22.20 6.09 20.71
C ALA A 69 -22.44 7.62 20.65
N PRO A 70 -22.43 8.26 19.47
CA PRO A 70 -22.81 9.67 19.34
C PRO A 70 -24.31 9.86 19.59
N PRO A 71 -24.75 11.09 19.94
CA PRO A 71 -26.16 11.42 20.01
C PRO A 71 -26.82 11.19 18.63
N GLY A 72 -27.81 10.30 18.56
CA GLY A 72 -28.57 10.00 17.33
C GLY A 72 -28.24 8.69 16.63
N ASP A 73 -27.16 8.00 16.98
CA ASP A 73 -26.90 6.66 16.46
C ASP A 73 -27.78 5.62 17.19
N THR A 74 -28.34 4.66 16.43
CA THR A 74 -28.96 3.48 17.02
C THR A 74 -27.86 2.51 17.43
N ILE A 75 -27.84 2.04 18.68
CA ILE A 75 -26.77 1.15 19.16
C ILE A 75 -26.97 -0.25 18.58
N ILE A 76 -26.11 -0.64 17.64
CA ILE A 76 -26.07 -1.96 17.02
C ILE A 76 -24.82 -2.70 17.53
N GLY A 77 -24.96 -3.43 18.66
CA GLY A 77 -23.88 -4.26 19.23
C GLY A 77 -23.90 -4.40 20.76
N ASP A 78 -23.14 -5.40 21.24
CA ASP A 78 -23.60 -6.19 22.40
C ASP A 78 -22.97 -5.85 23.77
N LYS A 79 -21.69 -5.41 23.91
CA LYS A 79 -21.07 -5.23 25.27
C LYS A 79 -19.97 -4.17 25.47
N THR A 80 -19.39 -3.56 24.43
CA THR A 80 -18.24 -2.60 24.55
C THR A 80 -18.58 -1.16 24.16
N THR A 81 -19.87 -0.89 23.93
CA THR A 81 -20.35 0.43 23.55
C THR A 81 -20.61 1.26 24.80
N MET A 82 -19.84 2.34 24.95
CA MET A 82 -20.01 3.36 25.96
C MET A 82 -20.90 4.47 25.38
N THR A 83 -21.89 4.91 26.14
CA THR A 83 -22.71 6.07 25.78
C THR A 83 -21.99 7.36 26.16
N THR A 84 -22.20 8.43 25.40
CA THR A 84 -21.72 9.77 25.76
C THR A 84 -22.59 10.31 26.90
N ASN A 85 -22.38 9.85 28.13
CA ASN A 85 -23.06 10.34 29.34
C ASN A 85 -22.54 11.74 29.74
N GLY A 86 -22.52 12.69 28.81
CA GLY A 86 -21.96 14.04 29.01
C GLY A 86 -20.43 14.13 28.94
N LYS A 87 -19.72 13.01 28.80
CA LYS A 87 -18.25 12.98 28.56
C LYS A 87 -17.92 13.27 27.10
N SER A 88 -16.83 14.00 26.87
CA SER A 88 -16.31 14.31 25.53
C SER A 88 -15.65 13.07 24.92
N VAL A 89 -15.60 13.02 23.58
CA VAL A 89 -14.83 12.01 22.83
C VAL A 89 -13.36 12.02 23.26
N THR A 90 -12.84 13.20 23.60
CA THR A 90 -11.47 13.39 24.10
C THR A 90 -11.23 12.61 25.39
N ASP A 91 -12.18 12.63 26.33
CA ASP A 91 -12.05 11.97 27.62
C ASP A 91 -11.99 10.45 27.44
N PHE A 92 -12.86 9.91 26.59
CA PHE A 92 -12.83 8.48 26.25
C PHE A 92 -11.53 8.07 25.58
N ALA A 93 -10.98 8.90 24.69
CA ALA A 93 -9.71 8.62 24.03
C ALA A 93 -8.55 8.58 25.03
N LEU A 94 -8.56 9.46 26.03
CA LEU A 94 -7.53 9.49 27.07
C LEU A 94 -7.67 8.34 28.07
N GLU A 95 -8.89 8.07 28.57
CA GLU A 95 -9.18 6.98 29.51
C GLU A 95 -8.83 5.61 28.92
N THR A 96 -9.11 5.41 27.64
CA THR A 96 -8.81 4.15 26.94
C THR A 96 -7.39 4.09 26.36
N HIS A 97 -6.60 5.15 26.51
CA HIS A 97 -5.29 5.32 25.87
C HIS A 97 -5.35 4.98 24.37
N ALA A 98 -6.26 5.62 23.63
CA ALA A 98 -6.41 5.40 22.20
C ALA A 98 -5.30 6.12 21.42
N ASP A 99 -4.68 5.42 20.46
CA ASP A 99 -3.72 6.01 19.52
C ASP A 99 -4.44 6.58 18.28
N GLU A 100 -5.66 6.13 18.02
CA GLU A 100 -6.46 6.50 16.86
C GLU A 100 -7.97 6.47 17.16
N ILE A 101 -8.71 7.41 16.56
CA ILE A 101 -10.17 7.45 16.54
C ILE A 101 -10.66 7.24 15.11
N VAL A 102 -11.57 6.27 14.94
CA VAL A 102 -12.29 6.04 13.68
C VAL A 102 -13.70 6.61 13.80
N VAL A 103 -14.02 7.56 12.93
CA VAL A 103 -15.34 8.21 12.88
C VAL A 103 -16.27 7.38 12.00
N ALA A 104 -17.13 6.59 12.63
CA ALA A 104 -18.04 5.62 12.01
C ALA A 104 -19.52 5.90 12.35
N MET A 105 -19.88 7.18 12.37
CA MET A 105 -21.26 7.65 12.58
C MET A 105 -22.13 7.45 11.34
N ASP A 106 -23.38 7.07 11.54
CA ASP A 106 -24.36 6.97 10.45
C ASP A 106 -24.80 8.35 9.98
N ASP A 107 -25.17 9.23 10.92
CA ASP A 107 -25.50 10.63 10.63
C ASP A 107 -24.43 11.61 11.14
N ARG A 108 -23.82 12.35 10.21
CA ARG A 108 -22.82 13.39 10.51
C ARG A 108 -23.41 14.79 10.54
N ARG A 109 -24.67 14.96 10.14
CA ARG A 109 -25.29 16.28 9.96
C ARG A 109 -25.65 16.85 11.33
N GLY A 110 -24.83 17.78 11.81
CA GLY A 110 -25.06 18.50 13.07
C GLY A 110 -24.56 17.80 14.34
N ASN A 111 -24.35 16.47 14.31
CA ASN A 111 -23.93 15.69 15.49
C ASN A 111 -22.43 15.37 15.54
N LEU A 112 -21.64 15.81 14.55
CA LEU A 112 -20.19 15.60 14.55
C LEU A 112 -19.51 16.58 15.53
N PRO A 113 -18.85 16.11 16.60
CA PRO A 113 -18.18 16.98 17.57
C PRO A 113 -16.82 17.44 17.02
N VAL A 114 -16.86 18.38 16.08
CA VAL A 114 -15.66 18.86 15.36
C VAL A 114 -14.59 19.39 16.32
N ARG A 115 -14.98 20.12 17.37
CA ARG A 115 -14.04 20.66 18.36
C ARG A 115 -13.28 19.56 19.09
N ASP A 116 -14.00 18.59 19.64
CA ASP A 116 -13.42 17.45 20.36
C ASP A 116 -12.47 16.64 19.46
N LEU A 117 -12.88 16.38 18.20
CA LEU A 117 -12.04 15.65 17.26
C LEU A 117 -10.77 16.42 16.86
N LEU A 118 -10.85 17.75 16.77
CA LEU A 118 -9.67 18.60 16.55
C LEU A 118 -8.76 18.60 17.79
N ASP A 119 -9.31 18.67 18.99
CA ASP A 119 -8.52 18.64 20.24
C ASP A 119 -7.78 17.32 20.41
N VAL A 120 -8.45 16.20 20.11
CA VAL A 120 -7.84 14.86 19.99
C VAL A 120 -6.69 14.88 18.99
N ARG A 121 -6.91 15.48 17.82
CA ARG A 121 -5.90 15.53 16.74
C ARG A 121 -4.67 16.34 17.13
N VAL A 122 -4.86 17.48 17.81
CA VAL A 122 -3.79 18.35 18.32
C VAL A 122 -2.96 17.64 19.39
N ARG A 123 -3.58 16.76 20.21
CA ARG A 123 -2.89 15.91 21.19
C ARG A 123 -2.10 14.75 20.56
N GLY A 124 -2.12 14.61 19.23
CA GLY A 124 -1.35 13.62 18.50
C GLY A 124 -2.08 12.30 18.24
N ILE A 125 -3.32 12.14 18.72
CA ILE A 125 -4.16 10.98 18.42
C ILE A 125 -4.66 11.11 16.98
N ASN A 126 -4.55 10.06 16.19
CA ASN A 126 -4.96 10.11 14.79
C ASN A 126 -6.50 10.10 14.69
N VAL A 127 -7.10 10.90 13.81
CA VAL A 127 -8.55 10.89 13.58
C VAL A 127 -8.78 10.59 12.11
N ILE A 128 -9.47 9.50 11.81
CA ILE A 128 -9.72 9.03 10.44
C ILE A 128 -11.17 8.64 10.21
N ASP A 129 -11.57 8.67 8.95
CA ASP A 129 -12.89 8.24 8.50
C ASP A 129 -13.01 6.71 8.48
N LEU A 130 -14.22 6.16 8.67
CA LEU A 130 -14.50 4.75 8.44
C LEU A 130 -13.98 4.25 7.08
N MET A 131 -14.16 5.02 6.00
CA MET A 131 -13.71 4.62 4.67
C MET A 131 -12.20 4.50 4.58
N GLU A 132 -11.48 5.49 5.11
CA GLU A 132 -10.01 5.48 5.15
C GLU A 132 -9.50 4.32 6.01
N PHE A 133 -10.19 4.03 7.12
CA PHE A 133 -9.89 2.88 7.96
C PHE A 133 -10.10 1.56 7.20
N LEU A 134 -11.25 1.36 6.56
CA LEU A 134 -11.55 0.14 5.81
C LEU A 134 -10.57 -0.05 4.64
N GLU A 135 -10.26 1.00 3.88
CA GLU A 135 -9.30 0.92 2.78
C GLU A 135 -7.91 0.51 3.28
N ARG A 136 -7.45 1.12 4.37
CA ARG A 136 -6.12 0.84 4.94
C ARG A 136 -6.01 -0.59 5.47
N GLU A 137 -7.04 -1.06 6.18
CA GLU A 137 -6.98 -2.38 6.85
C GLU A 137 -7.35 -3.52 5.90
N THR A 138 -8.29 -3.31 4.97
CA THR A 138 -8.75 -4.37 4.04
C THR A 138 -8.00 -4.36 2.70
N GLY A 139 -7.33 -3.26 2.36
CA GLY A 139 -6.75 -3.04 1.04
C GLY A 139 -7.79 -2.94 -0.08
N LYS A 140 -9.09 -2.79 0.26
CA LYS A 140 -10.21 -2.77 -0.68
C LYS A 140 -10.99 -1.47 -0.54
N ILE A 141 -11.41 -0.93 -1.68
CA ILE A 141 -12.35 0.19 -1.73
C ILE A 141 -13.73 -0.39 -2.02
N ARG A 142 -14.69 -0.18 -1.12
CA ARG A 142 -16.09 -0.57 -1.36
C ARG A 142 -16.67 0.34 -2.44
N VAL A 143 -16.93 -0.21 -3.62
CA VAL A 143 -17.44 0.53 -4.79
C VAL A 143 -18.74 1.27 -4.47
N ASP A 144 -19.57 0.70 -3.59
CA ASP A 144 -20.86 1.26 -3.15
C ASP A 144 -20.72 2.61 -2.40
N LEU A 145 -19.50 3.01 -2.06
CA LEU A 145 -19.18 4.21 -1.27
C LEU A 145 -18.33 5.22 -2.06
N VAL A 146 -18.07 4.96 -3.35
CA VAL A 146 -17.23 5.80 -4.22
C VAL A 146 -18.07 6.81 -5.00
N ASN A 147 -18.00 8.08 -4.61
CA ASN A 147 -18.45 9.22 -5.44
C ASN A 147 -17.25 9.72 -6.28
N PRO A 148 -17.40 10.16 -7.54
CA PRO A 148 -16.33 10.77 -8.33
C PRO A 148 -15.52 11.87 -7.61
N GLY A 149 -16.14 12.63 -6.69
CA GLY A 149 -15.46 13.62 -5.86
C GLY A 149 -14.50 13.03 -4.82
N TRP A 150 -14.64 11.75 -4.45
CA TRP A 150 -13.77 11.07 -3.48
C TRP A 150 -12.32 11.02 -3.94
N LEU A 151 -12.06 10.88 -5.26
CA LEU A 151 -10.70 10.85 -5.78
C LEU A 151 -9.92 12.12 -5.41
N ILE A 152 -10.59 13.28 -5.46
CA ILE A 152 -10.00 14.59 -5.14
C ILE A 152 -9.56 14.66 -3.68
N PHE A 153 -10.27 13.98 -2.78
CA PHE A 153 -10.00 13.95 -1.34
C PHE A 153 -9.22 12.70 -0.88
N SER A 154 -8.94 11.76 -1.79
CA SER A 154 -8.21 10.55 -1.46
C SER A 154 -6.78 10.88 -1.06
N SER A 155 -6.32 10.27 0.04
CA SER A 155 -4.97 10.48 0.58
C SER A 155 -3.87 9.90 -0.32
N GLY A 156 -4.22 9.13 -1.35
CA GLY A 156 -3.32 8.54 -2.35
C GLY A 156 -2.48 9.55 -3.13
N PHE A 157 -2.89 10.82 -3.19
CA PHE A 157 -2.13 11.89 -3.83
C PHE A 157 -1.08 12.54 -2.91
N ARG A 158 -1.12 12.29 -1.59
CA ARG A 158 -0.16 12.84 -0.62
C ARG A 158 1.11 11.98 -0.58
N THR A 159 2.02 12.21 -1.52
CA THR A 159 3.36 11.59 -1.49
C THR A 159 4.31 12.42 -0.62
N SER A 160 4.67 11.90 0.57
CA SER A 160 5.73 12.51 1.39
C SER A 160 7.05 12.58 0.61
N ARG A 161 7.81 13.68 0.76
CA ARG A 161 9.14 13.86 0.14
C ARG A 161 10.07 12.68 0.46
N PHE A 162 10.01 12.19 1.69
CA PHE A 162 10.80 11.06 2.15
C PHE A 162 10.40 9.75 1.45
N ARG A 163 9.09 9.47 1.36
CA ARG A 163 8.58 8.28 0.64
C ARG A 163 8.99 8.29 -0.83
N ARG A 164 8.95 9.46 -1.48
CA ARG A 164 9.38 9.64 -2.87
C ARG A 164 10.88 9.38 -3.04
N PHE A 165 11.70 9.90 -2.13
CA PHE A 165 13.15 9.69 -2.16
C PHE A 165 13.51 8.22 -1.96
N ASN A 166 12.92 7.55 -0.97
CA ASN A 166 13.15 6.12 -0.73
C ASN A 166 12.69 5.28 -1.92
N LYS A 167 11.54 5.59 -2.52
CA LYS A 167 11.10 4.90 -3.74
C LYS A 167 12.10 5.10 -4.88
N MET A 168 12.62 6.31 -5.07
CA MET A 168 13.61 6.57 -6.12
C MET A 168 14.89 5.76 -5.89
N LEU A 169 15.40 5.71 -4.66
CA LEU A 169 16.57 4.89 -4.31
C LEU A 169 16.31 3.40 -4.57
N VAL A 170 15.18 2.88 -4.12
CA VAL A 170 14.80 1.48 -4.34
C VAL A 170 14.68 1.18 -5.84
N ASP A 171 13.99 2.04 -6.60
CA ASP A 171 13.82 1.85 -8.05
C ASP A 171 15.17 1.83 -8.77
N VAL A 172 16.11 2.71 -8.41
CA VAL A 172 17.47 2.73 -8.99
C VAL A 172 18.27 1.49 -8.62
N LEU A 173 18.31 1.12 -7.34
CA LEU A 173 19.07 -0.04 -6.86
C LEU A 173 18.54 -1.35 -7.44
N VAL A 174 17.22 -1.54 -7.43
CA VAL A 174 16.57 -2.73 -8.00
C VAL A 174 16.79 -2.79 -9.50
N SER A 175 16.61 -1.67 -10.22
CA SER A 175 16.82 -1.64 -11.68
C SER A 175 18.28 -1.91 -12.06
N ALA A 176 19.25 -1.34 -11.34
CA ALA A 176 20.67 -1.58 -11.57
C ALA A 176 21.05 -3.04 -11.29
N THR A 177 20.52 -3.62 -10.21
CA THR A 177 20.74 -5.04 -9.86
C THR A 177 20.14 -5.94 -10.93
N LEU A 178 18.90 -5.70 -11.35
CA LEU A 178 18.25 -6.47 -12.40
C LEU A 178 19.02 -6.37 -13.72
N LEU A 179 19.53 -5.19 -14.08
CA LEU A 179 20.35 -5.02 -15.29
C LEU A 179 21.67 -5.81 -15.20
N LEU A 180 22.34 -5.77 -14.04
CA LEU A 180 23.59 -6.50 -13.79
C LEU A 180 23.41 -8.02 -13.70
N VAL A 181 22.21 -8.51 -13.37
CA VAL A 181 21.92 -9.95 -13.39
C VAL A 181 21.45 -10.39 -14.78
N SER A 182 20.67 -9.56 -15.47
CA SER A 182 20.07 -9.90 -16.76
C SER A 182 20.97 -9.64 -17.97
N TRP A 183 22.11 -8.95 -17.84
CA TRP A 183 22.98 -8.63 -18.99
C TRP A 183 23.36 -9.84 -19.88
N PRO A 184 23.61 -11.07 -19.38
CA PRO A 184 23.96 -12.18 -20.27
C PRO A 184 22.75 -12.59 -21.13
N ILE A 185 21.54 -12.57 -20.54
CA ILE A 185 20.29 -12.87 -21.25
C ILE A 185 20.00 -11.77 -22.27
N ILE A 186 20.20 -10.50 -21.90
CA ILE A 186 20.06 -9.35 -22.80
C ILE A 186 20.99 -9.52 -24.02
N LEU A 187 22.24 -9.96 -23.81
CA LEU A 187 23.19 -10.22 -24.91
C LEU A 187 22.76 -11.39 -25.79
N ILE A 188 22.23 -12.48 -25.22
CA ILE A 188 21.72 -13.62 -25.99
C ILE A 188 20.54 -13.18 -26.87
N ILE A 189 19.59 -12.42 -26.32
CA ILE A 189 18.46 -11.87 -27.07
C ILE A 189 18.95 -10.93 -28.16
N ALA A 190 19.91 -10.05 -27.86
CA ALA A 190 20.49 -9.15 -28.84
C ALA A 190 21.17 -9.91 -29.99
N ALA A 191 21.87 -11.00 -29.69
CA ALA A 191 22.49 -11.87 -30.70
C ALA A 191 21.43 -12.58 -31.56
N ALA A 192 20.37 -13.11 -30.95
CA ALA A 192 19.26 -13.74 -31.67
C ALA A 192 18.61 -12.77 -32.67
N ILE A 193 18.31 -11.54 -32.25
CA ILE A 193 17.76 -10.50 -33.13
C ILE A 193 18.72 -10.19 -34.29
N LYS A 194 20.03 -10.14 -34.04
CA LYS A 194 21.03 -9.88 -35.09
C LYS A 194 21.19 -11.02 -36.09
N ILE A 195 21.00 -12.26 -35.64
CA ILE A 195 21.05 -13.44 -36.51
C ILE A 195 19.81 -13.48 -37.40
N GLU A 196 18.64 -13.18 -36.85
CA GLU A 196 17.37 -13.24 -37.57
C GLU A 196 17.15 -12.06 -38.54
N ASP A 197 17.37 -10.82 -38.08
CA ASP A 197 17.10 -9.62 -38.88
C ASP A 197 18.35 -9.07 -39.60
N GLY A 198 19.53 -9.67 -39.36
CA GLY A 198 20.80 -9.27 -39.94
C GLY A 198 21.60 -8.26 -39.11
N ILE A 199 22.88 -8.11 -39.47
CA ILE A 199 23.86 -7.40 -38.64
C ILE A 199 23.58 -5.89 -38.48
N HIS A 200 22.81 -5.31 -39.41
CA HIS A 200 22.42 -3.88 -39.39
C HIS A 200 21.10 -3.61 -38.65
N ALA A 201 20.40 -4.64 -38.19
CA ALA A 201 19.10 -4.47 -37.53
C ALA A 201 19.22 -3.81 -36.14
N PRO A 202 18.31 -2.89 -35.77
CA PRO A 202 18.27 -2.32 -34.43
C PRO A 202 17.75 -3.34 -33.40
N ILE A 203 18.45 -3.49 -32.27
CA ILE A 203 18.09 -4.43 -31.19
C ILE A 203 16.90 -3.91 -30.37
N PHE A 204 16.82 -2.60 -30.19
CA PHE A 204 15.85 -1.96 -29.32
C PHE A 204 14.85 -1.12 -30.11
N TYR A 205 13.58 -1.21 -29.71
CA TYR A 205 12.49 -0.35 -30.15
C TYR A 205 12.10 0.64 -29.04
N ARG A 206 11.66 1.84 -29.42
CA ARG A 206 11.33 2.94 -28.51
C ARG A 206 9.87 3.36 -28.68
N GLN A 207 9.05 3.16 -27.65
CA GLN A 207 7.64 3.55 -27.65
C GLN A 207 7.39 4.76 -26.75
N CYS A 208 6.70 5.79 -27.24
CA CYS A 208 6.34 6.96 -26.43
C CYS A 208 5.16 6.63 -25.49
N ARG A 209 5.29 6.98 -24.20
CA ARG A 209 4.23 6.82 -23.19
C ARG A 209 4.13 8.07 -22.32
N VAL A 210 2.93 8.36 -21.84
CA VAL A 210 2.71 9.46 -20.88
C VAL A 210 3.31 9.03 -19.53
N GLY A 211 4.23 9.85 -19.02
CA GLY A 211 4.92 9.62 -17.77
C GLY A 211 4.38 10.48 -16.64
N ARG A 212 5.27 10.80 -15.70
CA ARG A 212 4.93 11.59 -14.52
C ARG A 212 4.55 13.02 -14.88
N SER A 213 3.41 13.50 -14.36
CA SER A 213 2.92 14.87 -14.58
C SER A 213 2.80 15.20 -16.07
N ASP A 214 2.24 14.25 -16.82
CA ASP A 214 2.01 14.33 -18.27
C ASP A 214 3.25 14.54 -19.13
N LYS A 215 4.46 14.35 -18.57
CA LYS A 215 5.70 14.40 -19.34
C LYS A 215 5.85 13.09 -20.12
N PRO A 216 5.87 13.11 -21.47
CA PRO A 216 6.10 11.91 -22.26
C PRO A 216 7.50 11.35 -22.01
N PHE A 217 7.64 10.02 -22.02
CA PHE A 217 8.92 9.32 -21.95
C PHE A 217 8.99 8.17 -22.95
N SER A 218 10.21 7.83 -23.35
CA SER A 218 10.49 6.74 -24.28
C SER A 218 10.74 5.44 -23.51
N MET A 219 9.83 4.47 -23.67
CA MET A 219 9.97 3.12 -23.15
C MET A 219 10.77 2.27 -24.13
N ILE A 220 11.90 1.72 -23.68
CA ILE A 220 12.77 0.84 -24.48
C ILE A 220 12.28 -0.60 -24.33
N LYS A 221 12.13 -1.32 -25.44
CA LYS A 221 11.77 -2.74 -25.49
C LYS A 221 12.68 -3.47 -26.47
N PHE A 222 12.82 -4.78 -26.29
CA PHE A 222 13.39 -5.63 -27.33
C PHE A 222 12.49 -5.63 -28.55
N ARG A 223 13.13 -5.72 -29.71
CA ARG A 223 12.43 -5.87 -30.97
C ARG A 223 11.91 -7.30 -31.10
N SER A 224 10.59 -7.43 -31.23
CA SER A 224 9.93 -8.70 -31.55
C SER A 224 9.06 -8.63 -32.82
N MET A 225 8.99 -7.46 -33.45
CA MET A 225 8.18 -7.21 -34.65
C MET A 225 9.03 -6.56 -35.75
N SER A 226 8.61 -6.71 -37.01
CA SER A 226 9.32 -6.19 -38.20
C SER A 226 9.51 -4.65 -38.17
N GLN A 227 10.42 -4.11 -38.98
CA GLN A 227 10.90 -2.70 -38.91
C GLN A 227 9.82 -1.63 -39.08
N GLN A 228 8.68 -1.99 -39.64
CA GLN A 228 7.61 -1.08 -40.04
C GLN A 228 6.32 -1.25 -39.23
N ALA A 229 6.37 -1.92 -38.08
CA ALA A 229 5.15 -2.24 -37.31
C ALA A 229 4.39 -1.02 -36.75
N GLU A 230 5.08 0.11 -36.52
CA GLU A 230 4.53 1.37 -36.00
C GLU A 230 5.24 2.59 -36.65
N SER A 231 5.25 2.69 -37.98
CA SER A 231 5.92 3.80 -38.71
C SER A 231 5.44 5.20 -38.33
N ASP A 232 4.19 5.30 -37.85
CA ASP A 232 3.51 6.58 -37.60
C ASP A 232 3.60 7.01 -36.13
N GLY A 233 4.35 6.28 -35.28
CA GLY A 233 4.57 6.61 -33.87
C GLY A 233 3.37 6.37 -32.95
N HIS A 234 2.27 5.82 -33.48
CA HIS A 234 1.08 5.44 -32.72
C HIS A 234 1.11 3.97 -32.31
N ALA A 235 0.71 3.69 -31.07
CA ALA A 235 0.63 2.33 -30.56
C ALA A 235 -0.52 1.57 -31.23
N VAL A 236 -0.20 0.54 -32.02
CA VAL A 236 -1.20 -0.31 -32.67
C VAL A 236 -1.28 -1.63 -31.91
N TRP A 237 -2.48 -2.04 -31.51
CA TRP A 237 -2.68 -3.32 -30.83
C TRP A 237 -2.38 -4.48 -31.79
N ALA A 238 -1.71 -5.52 -31.27
CA ALA A 238 -1.51 -6.75 -32.03
C ALA A 238 -2.84 -7.47 -32.23
N ALA A 239 -3.11 -7.93 -33.45
CA ALA A 239 -4.24 -8.79 -33.76
C ALA A 239 -3.89 -10.27 -33.53
N LYS A 240 -4.90 -11.14 -33.55
CA LYS A 240 -4.67 -12.59 -33.63
C LYS A 240 -4.14 -12.90 -35.04
N ASP A 241 -3.04 -13.63 -35.13
CA ASP A 241 -2.30 -13.92 -36.38
C ASP A 241 -1.80 -12.65 -37.10
N ASP A 242 -1.13 -11.77 -36.36
CA ASP A 242 -0.59 -10.51 -36.87
C ASP A 242 0.69 -10.76 -37.69
N ASP A 243 0.68 -10.41 -38.98
CA ASP A 243 1.82 -10.54 -39.91
C ASP A 243 3.09 -9.79 -39.45
N ARG A 244 2.96 -8.91 -38.46
CA ARG A 244 4.08 -8.17 -37.87
C ARG A 244 4.75 -8.93 -36.73
N ILE A 245 4.11 -9.95 -36.16
CA ILE A 245 4.65 -10.87 -35.15
C ILE A 245 5.25 -12.07 -35.89
N ARG A 246 6.48 -12.46 -35.52
CA ARG A 246 7.16 -13.62 -36.10
C ARG A 246 7.46 -14.66 -35.03
#